data_AF-A0A174QNM2-F1
#
_entry.id   AF-A0A174QNM2-F1
#
_cell.length_a   1.000
_cell.length_b   1.000
_cell.length_c   1.000
_cell.angle_alpha   90.00
_cell.angle_beta   90.00
_cell.angle_gamma   90.00
#
_symmetry.space_group_name_H-M   'P 1'
#
loop_
_entity.id
_entity.type
_entity.pdbx_description
1 polymer ?
#
loop_
_entity_poly.entity_id
_entity_poly.type
_entity_poly.pdbx_seq_one_letter_code
_entity_poly.pdbx_strand_id
1 'polypeptide(L)'
;MSQPDFLYELFEDFMDDPANQDFSMDNGLVCRWMTGQAKISPKISAYYSKPSNQEKLAHTIRQNLLPLMSDCNMAIQDIYTLFIQDDSISDAKKKNLPPLYKPASSRLLFLAKLISFGMERQFIKRNTQNQKLLARESLSPIVLE
;
A
#
# COMPACT_ATOMS: atom_id res chain seq x y z
N MET A 1 -19.31 -1.93 -1.95
CA MET A 1 -18.17 -2.79 -1.55
C MET A 1 -17.81 -2.46 -0.12
N SER A 2 -17.66 -3.48 0.73
CA SER A 2 -17.19 -3.28 2.11
C SER A 2 -15.66 -3.16 2.18
N GLN A 3 -15.11 -2.69 3.31
CA GLN A 3 -13.66 -2.61 3.51
C GLN A 3 -12.96 -3.98 3.40
N PRO A 4 -13.49 -5.08 3.98
CA PRO A 4 -12.96 -6.43 3.75
C PRO A 4 -12.98 -6.84 2.27
N ASP A 5 -14.09 -6.63 1.56
CA ASP A 5 -14.21 -7.01 0.14
C ASP A 5 -13.09 -6.36 -0.69
N PHE A 6 -12.85 -5.06 -0.50
CA PHE A 6 -11.76 -4.35 -1.16
C PHE A 6 -10.38 -5.00 -0.92
N LEU A 7 -10.15 -5.53 0.27
CA LEU A 7 -8.89 -6.14 0.64
C LEU A 7 -8.72 -7.53 0.03
N TYR A 8 -9.79 -8.30 -0.10
CA TYR A 8 -9.77 -9.56 -0.85
C TYR A 8 -9.49 -9.28 -2.33
N GLU A 9 -10.13 -8.26 -2.91
CA GLU A 9 -9.88 -7.83 -4.30
C GLU A 9 -8.43 -7.38 -4.50
N LEU A 10 -7.85 -6.65 -3.53
CA LEU A 10 -6.45 -6.19 -3.58
C LEU A 10 -5.45 -7.35 -3.48
N PHE A 11 -5.77 -8.38 -2.71
CA PHE A 11 -4.88 -9.51 -2.41
C PHE A 11 -5.24 -10.80 -3.14
N GLU A 12 -6.10 -10.73 -4.14
CA GLU A 12 -6.54 -11.89 -4.93
C GLU A 12 -5.35 -12.72 -5.44
N ASP A 13 -4.34 -12.08 -6.05
CA ASP A 13 -3.18 -12.79 -6.59
C ASP A 13 -2.32 -13.48 -5.52
N PHE A 14 -2.33 -12.96 -4.29
CA PHE A 14 -1.69 -13.62 -3.16
C PHE A 14 -2.53 -14.82 -2.67
N MET A 15 -3.85 -14.66 -2.57
CA MET A 15 -4.76 -15.69 -2.08
C MET A 15 -4.87 -16.88 -3.04
N ASP A 16 -4.81 -16.60 -4.35
CA ASP A 16 -4.92 -17.62 -5.41
C ASP A 16 -3.60 -18.35 -5.69
N ASP A 17 -2.48 -17.87 -5.13
CA ASP A 17 -1.19 -18.53 -5.29
C ASP A 17 -1.21 -19.90 -4.59
N PRO A 18 -0.86 -21.02 -5.29
CA PRO A 18 -0.84 -22.34 -4.69
C PRO A 18 0.00 -22.45 -3.42
N ALA A 19 1.03 -21.60 -3.26
CA ALA A 19 1.87 -21.57 -2.07
C ALA A 19 1.17 -20.98 -0.83
N ASN A 20 -0.01 -20.39 -0.99
CA ASN A 20 -0.77 -19.70 0.06
C ASN A 20 -2.14 -20.33 0.32
N GLN A 21 -2.45 -21.52 -0.20
CA GLN A 21 -3.75 -22.19 0.00
C GLN A 21 -4.10 -22.45 1.47
N ASP A 22 -3.09 -22.56 2.34
CA ASP A 22 -3.25 -22.73 3.79
C ASP A 22 -3.47 -21.41 4.53
N PHE A 23 -3.37 -20.27 3.85
CA PHE A 23 -3.48 -18.95 4.47
C PHE A 23 -4.95 -18.55 4.63
N SER A 24 -5.33 -18.25 5.87
CA SER A 24 -6.59 -17.58 6.20
C SER A 24 -6.33 -16.11 6.47
N MET A 25 -7.02 -15.22 5.75
CA MET A 25 -6.90 -13.78 5.96
C MET A 25 -7.59 -13.36 7.27
N ASP A 26 -6.83 -12.74 8.19
CA ASP A 26 -7.38 -12.14 9.40
C ASP A 26 -7.98 -10.76 9.06
N ASN A 27 -9.28 -10.73 8.79
CA ASN A 27 -10.01 -9.49 8.47
C ASN A 27 -9.79 -8.38 9.52
N GLY A 28 -9.68 -8.74 10.80
CA GLY A 28 -9.43 -7.78 11.87
C GLY A 28 -8.02 -7.17 11.79
N LEU A 29 -7.01 -7.97 11.46
CA LEU A 29 -5.65 -7.47 11.20
C LEU A 29 -5.60 -6.57 9.97
N VAL A 30 -6.24 -6.96 8.87
CA VAL A 30 -6.16 -6.19 7.61
C VAL A 30 -6.92 -4.86 7.72
N CYS A 31 -8.08 -4.82 8.38
CA CYS A 31 -8.78 -3.55 8.65
C CYS A 31 -7.95 -2.61 9.55
N ARG A 32 -7.26 -3.16 10.57
CA ARG A 32 -6.33 -2.39 11.41
C ARG A 32 -5.12 -1.90 10.62
N TRP A 33 -4.63 -2.66 9.65
CA TRP A 33 -3.56 -2.20 8.77
C TRP A 33 -4.00 -1.03 7.89
N MET A 34 -5.15 -1.14 7.23
CA MET A 34 -5.68 -0.07 6.37
C MET A 34 -5.87 1.25 7.14
N THR A 35 -6.24 1.16 8.43
CA THR A 35 -6.49 2.33 9.28
C THR A 35 -5.25 2.84 10.01
N GLY A 36 -4.06 2.29 9.74
CA GLY A 36 -2.85 2.75 10.41
C GLY A 36 -2.79 2.34 11.89
N GLN A 37 -3.31 1.17 12.26
CA GLN A 37 -3.32 0.66 13.64
C GLN A 37 -2.45 -0.57 13.87
N ALA A 38 -2.17 -1.37 12.84
CA ALA A 38 -1.36 -2.59 12.95
C ALA A 38 -0.57 -2.87 11.67
N LYS A 39 0.49 -3.68 11.78
CA LYS A 39 1.18 -4.22 10.60
C LYS A 39 0.29 -5.24 9.90
N ILE A 40 0.44 -5.34 8.58
CA ILE A 40 -0.13 -6.47 7.83
C ILE A 40 0.61 -7.77 8.16
N SER A 41 0.03 -8.92 7.77
CA SER A 41 0.67 -10.23 7.86
C SER A 41 2.07 -10.22 7.21
N PRO A 42 3.12 -10.71 7.91
CA PRO A 42 4.45 -10.88 7.33
C PRO A 42 4.47 -11.76 6.08
N LYS A 43 3.55 -12.73 5.95
CA LYS A 43 3.44 -13.60 4.77
C LYS A 43 3.02 -12.79 3.54
N ILE A 44 2.09 -11.84 3.71
CA ILE A 44 1.63 -10.92 2.65
C ILE A 44 2.76 -9.95 2.27
N SER A 45 3.39 -9.28 3.25
CA SER A 45 4.46 -8.32 2.94
C SER A 45 5.67 -8.99 2.27
N ALA A 46 6.06 -10.18 2.74
CA ALA A 46 7.12 -10.96 2.10
C ALA A 46 6.77 -11.38 0.67
N TYR A 47 5.51 -11.74 0.39
CA TYR A 47 5.07 -12.08 -0.97
C TYR A 47 5.27 -10.92 -1.95
N TYR A 48 4.82 -9.72 -1.59
CA TYR A 48 4.91 -8.53 -2.45
C TYR A 48 6.26 -7.81 -2.41
N SER A 49 7.23 -8.29 -1.62
CA SER A 49 8.62 -7.82 -1.70
C SER A 49 9.30 -8.23 -3.03
N LYS A 50 8.80 -9.28 -3.69
CA LYS A 50 9.35 -9.80 -4.95
C LYS A 50 8.87 -8.95 -6.14
N PRO A 51 9.77 -8.50 -7.05
CA PRO A 51 9.37 -7.70 -8.21
C PRO A 51 8.29 -8.35 -9.08
N SER A 52 8.36 -9.66 -9.33
CA SER A 52 7.36 -10.38 -10.12
C SER A 52 5.95 -10.35 -9.49
N ASN A 53 5.87 -10.35 -8.16
CA ASN A 53 4.60 -10.26 -7.44
C ASN A 53 4.09 -8.82 -7.36
N GLN A 54 4.97 -7.82 -7.44
CA GLN A 54 4.56 -6.42 -7.61
C GLN A 54 3.94 -6.18 -8.99
N GLU A 55 4.41 -6.87 -10.02
CA GLU A 55 3.80 -6.85 -11.35
C GLU A 55 2.42 -7.54 -11.35
N LYS A 56 2.29 -8.68 -10.65
CA LYS A 56 0.98 -9.30 -10.42
C LYS A 56 0.03 -8.34 -9.72
N LEU A 57 0.46 -7.72 -8.62
CA LEU A 57 -0.33 -6.72 -7.89
C LEU A 57 -0.76 -5.55 -8.81
N ALA A 58 0.11 -5.08 -9.70
CA ALA A 58 -0.27 -4.04 -10.67
C ALA A 58 -1.37 -4.52 -11.63
N HIS A 59 -1.36 -5.81 -12.00
CA HIS A 59 -2.43 -6.42 -12.77
C HIS A 59 -3.73 -6.54 -11.95
N THR A 60 -3.65 -7.00 -10.70
CA THR A 60 -4.78 -7.09 -9.76
C THR A 60 -5.44 -5.72 -9.58
N ILE A 61 -4.65 -4.67 -9.32
CA ILE A 61 -5.15 -3.29 -9.22
C ILE A 61 -5.88 -2.88 -10.50
N ARG A 62 -5.34 -3.27 -11.68
CA ARG A 62 -5.95 -2.94 -12.96
C ARG A 62 -7.33 -3.58 -13.13
N GLN A 63 -7.45 -4.87 -12.81
CA GLN A 63 -8.67 -5.64 -13.04
C GLN A 63 -9.72 -5.37 -11.97
N ASN A 64 -9.29 -5.32 -10.71
CA ASN A 64 -10.22 -5.41 -9.59
C ASN A 64 -10.50 -4.04 -8.98
N LEU A 65 -9.50 -3.15 -8.94
CA LEU A 65 -9.63 -1.88 -8.22
C LEU A 65 -9.93 -0.68 -9.13
N LEU A 66 -9.32 -0.59 -10.31
CA LEU A 66 -9.57 0.51 -11.23
C LEU A 66 -11.06 0.66 -11.62
N PRO A 67 -11.82 -0.41 -11.92
CA PRO A 67 -13.23 -0.26 -12.28
C PRO A 67 -14.11 0.27 -11.14
N LEU A 68 -13.61 0.21 -9.90
CA LEU A 68 -14.31 0.70 -8.71
C LEU A 68 -14.05 2.19 -8.44
N MET A 69 -13.10 2.80 -9.15
CA MET A 69 -12.76 4.21 -9.04
C MET A 69 -13.47 5.03 -10.11
N SER A 70 -14.21 6.06 -9.72
CA SER A 70 -14.91 6.95 -10.67
C SER A 70 -13.95 7.77 -11.53
N ASP A 71 -12.83 8.24 -10.95
CA ASP A 71 -11.73 8.90 -11.67
C ASP A 71 -10.39 8.33 -11.19
N CYS A 72 -9.91 7.32 -11.91
CA CYS A 72 -8.65 6.67 -11.57
C CYS A 72 -7.43 7.55 -11.82
N ASN A 73 -7.48 8.48 -12.78
CA ASN A 73 -6.34 9.35 -13.07
C ASN A 73 -6.13 10.36 -11.95
N MET A 74 -7.23 10.96 -11.48
CA MET A 74 -7.20 11.86 -10.33
C MET A 74 -6.75 11.13 -9.06
N ALA A 75 -7.30 9.95 -8.77
CA ALA A 75 -6.90 9.17 -7.61
C ALA A 75 -5.39 8.83 -7.60
N ILE A 76 -4.84 8.43 -8.76
CA ILE A 76 -3.40 8.12 -8.88
C ILE A 76 -2.54 9.39 -8.72
N GLN A 77 -3.00 10.53 -9.23
CA GLN A 77 -2.33 11.82 -9.08
C GLN A 77 -2.32 12.30 -7.63
N ASP A 78 -3.44 12.14 -6.92
CA ASP A 78 -3.54 12.51 -5.50
C ASP A 78 -2.61 11.64 -4.65
N ILE A 79 -2.58 10.32 -4.90
CA ILE A 79 -1.63 9.40 -4.26
C ILE A 79 -0.18 9.81 -4.53
N TYR A 80 0.15 10.17 -5.77
CA TYR A 80 1.50 10.64 -6.13
C TYR A 80 1.86 11.93 -5.39
N THR A 81 0.91 12.87 -5.30
CA THR A 81 1.10 14.15 -4.60
C THR A 81 1.36 13.91 -3.11
N LEU A 82 0.54 13.09 -2.46
CA LEU A 82 0.73 12.68 -1.07
C LEU A 82 2.10 12.01 -0.86
N PHE A 83 2.49 11.11 -1.76
CA PHE A 83 3.78 10.41 -1.68
C PHE A 83 4.99 11.36 -1.73
N ILE A 84 4.97 12.37 -2.61
CA ILE A 84 6.06 13.33 -2.73
C ILE A 84 6.11 14.28 -1.53
N GLN A 85 4.95 14.68 -1.01
CA GLN A 85 4.82 15.62 0.10
C GLN A 85 5.12 14.99 1.47
N ASP A 86 4.99 13.66 1.62
CA ASP A 86 5.22 12.97 2.88
C ASP A 86 6.70 13.06 3.33
N ASP A 87 6.98 13.83 4.37
CA ASP A 87 8.31 14.07 4.95
C ASP A 87 8.90 12.85 5.69
N SER A 88 8.09 11.85 6.01
CA SER A 88 8.52 10.60 6.66
C SER A 88 9.04 9.55 5.68
N ILE A 89 8.86 9.75 4.37
CA ILE A 89 9.36 8.85 3.33
C ILE A 89 10.77 9.26 2.91
N SER A 90 11.70 8.32 2.93
CA SER A 90 13.11 8.58 2.61
C SER A 90 13.32 9.09 1.19
N ASP A 91 14.32 9.95 1.03
CA ASP A 91 14.73 10.51 -0.26
C ASP A 91 15.08 9.42 -1.29
N ALA A 92 15.65 8.30 -0.84
CA ALA A 92 15.94 7.16 -1.70
C ALA A 92 14.66 6.61 -2.36
N LYS A 93 13.55 6.49 -1.61
CA LYS A 93 12.26 6.06 -2.17
C LYS A 93 11.67 7.14 -3.07
N LYS A 94 11.75 8.41 -2.66
CA LYS A 94 11.31 9.56 -3.47
C LYS A 94 12.13 9.76 -4.76
N LYS A 95 13.33 9.20 -4.85
CA LYS A 95 14.12 9.18 -6.10
C LYS A 95 13.74 8.02 -7.02
N ASN A 96 13.42 6.86 -6.46
CA ASN A 96 13.27 5.61 -7.22
C ASN A 96 11.85 5.35 -7.74
N LEU A 97 10.80 5.81 -7.04
CA LEU A 97 9.41 5.54 -7.44
C LEU A 97 8.82 6.54 -8.45
N PRO A 98 9.08 7.87 -8.39
CA PRO A 98 8.50 8.82 -9.34
C PRO A 98 8.76 8.57 -10.82
N PRO A 99 9.91 7.99 -11.26
CA PRO A 99 10.08 7.61 -12.66
C PRO A 99 8.98 6.67 -13.18
N LEU A 100 8.37 5.86 -12.32
CA LEU A 100 7.29 4.94 -12.69
C LEU A 100 5.92 5.63 -12.80
N TYR A 101 5.74 6.80 -12.18
CA TYR A 101 4.49 7.56 -12.28
C TYR A 101 4.36 8.32 -13.62
N LYS A 102 5.49 8.78 -14.20
CA LYS A 102 5.47 9.63 -15.41
C LYS A 102 4.81 8.95 -16.62
N PRO A 103 5.20 7.72 -17.02
CA PRO A 103 4.57 7.02 -18.13
C PRO A 103 3.22 6.44 -17.68
N ALA A 104 2.16 6.65 -18.46
CA ALA A 104 0.85 6.06 -18.18
C ALA A 104 0.91 4.52 -18.07
N SER A 105 1.78 3.87 -18.85
CA SER A 105 1.96 2.40 -18.85
C SER A 105 2.51 1.84 -17.54
N SER A 106 3.25 2.62 -16.74
CA SER A 106 3.87 2.16 -15.50
C SER A 106 3.22 2.71 -14.22
N ARG A 107 2.17 3.53 -14.33
CA ARG A 107 1.48 4.11 -13.16
C ARG A 107 0.92 3.07 -12.20
N LEU A 108 0.41 1.95 -12.73
CA LEU A 108 -0.09 0.87 -11.88
C LEU A 108 1.05 0.11 -11.18
N LEU A 109 2.21 0.00 -11.83
CA LEU A 109 3.42 -0.53 -11.19
C LEU A 109 3.96 0.41 -10.11
N PHE A 110 3.83 1.73 -10.32
CA PHE A 110 4.09 2.72 -9.27
C PHE A 110 3.19 2.47 -8.04
N LEU A 111 1.88 2.35 -8.25
CA LEU A 111 0.93 2.08 -7.16
C LEU A 111 1.24 0.76 -6.45
N ALA A 112 1.47 -0.32 -7.20
CA ALA A 112 1.79 -1.63 -6.63
C ALA A 112 3.03 -1.55 -5.75
N LYS A 113 4.12 -0.93 -6.24
CA LYS A 113 5.35 -0.76 -5.45
C LYS A 113 5.17 0.15 -4.24
N LEU A 114 4.34 1.17 -4.34
CA LEU A 114 4.02 2.05 -3.22
C LEU A 114 3.23 1.31 -2.13
N ILE A 115 2.25 0.50 -2.53
CA ILE A 115 1.46 -0.36 -1.66
C ILE A 115 2.36 -1.39 -0.97
N SER A 116 3.23 -2.09 -1.72
CA SER A 116 4.21 -3.03 -1.16
C SER A 116 5.15 -2.37 -0.17
N PHE A 117 5.64 -1.16 -0.48
CA PHE A 117 6.42 -0.37 0.47
C PHE A 117 5.63 -0.05 1.75
N GLY A 118 4.35 0.31 1.64
CA GLY A 118 3.46 0.54 2.78
C GLY A 118 3.31 -0.69 3.68
N MET A 119 3.37 -1.90 3.12
CA MET A 119 3.32 -3.16 3.89
C MET A 119 4.60 -3.43 4.69
N GLU A 120 5.75 -2.94 4.20
CA GLU A 120 7.06 -3.12 4.83
C GLU A 120 7.33 -2.10 5.95
N ARG A 121 6.54 -1.00 6.04
CA ARG A 121 6.81 0.06 7.02
C ARG A 121 6.73 -0.44 8.46
N GLN A 122 7.67 0.03 9.28
CA GLN A 122 7.64 -0.17 10.72
C GLN A 122 6.50 0.66 11.31
N PHE A 123 5.53 -0.01 11.92
CA PHE A 123 4.45 0.63 12.64
C PHE A 123 4.93 1.21 13.97
N ILE A 124 4.70 2.51 14.17
CA ILE A 124 4.83 3.15 15.47
C ILE A 124 3.46 3.10 16.14
N LYS A 125 3.36 2.42 17.28
CA LYS A 125 2.12 2.35 18.07
C LYS A 125 1.76 3.76 18.55
N ARG A 126 0.51 4.19 18.34
CA ARG A 126 0.00 5.46 18.89
C ARG A 126 0.20 5.49 20.40
N ASN A 127 0.93 6.49 20.88
CA ASN A 127 1.03 6.84 22.29
C ASN A 127 0.77 8.35 22.45
N THR A 128 0.64 8.82 23.68
CA THR A 128 0.34 10.23 24.00
C THR A 128 1.39 11.21 23.45
N GLN A 129 2.60 10.75 23.17
CA GLN A 129 3.71 11.54 22.62
C GLN A 129 3.61 11.71 21.10
N ASN A 130 3.21 10.66 20.37
CA ASN A 130 3.13 10.66 18.90
C ASN A 130 1.72 11.01 18.36
N GLN A 131 0.76 11.27 19.25
CA GLN A 131 -0.63 11.59 18.92
C GLN A 131 -0.77 12.93 18.16
N LYS A 132 0.12 13.90 18.42
CA LYS A 132 0.13 15.22 17.76
C LYS A 132 0.84 15.23 16.41
N LEU A 133 1.68 14.23 16.12
CA LEU A 133 2.50 14.18 14.90
C LEU A 133 1.70 13.78 13.65
N LEU A 134 0.56 13.09 13.85
CA LEU A 134 -0.31 12.56 12.79
C LEU A 134 -1.44 13.51 12.35
N ALA A 135 -1.53 14.71 12.93
CA ALA A 135 -2.53 15.71 12.56
C ALA A 135 -2.15 16.50 11.29
N ARG A 136 -0.97 16.22 10.72
CA ARG A 136 -0.57 16.63 9.38
C ARG A 136 -0.96 15.51 8.44
N GLU A 137 -1.45 15.83 7.25
CA GLU A 137 -1.87 14.90 6.19
C GLU A 137 -0.68 14.12 5.58
N SER A 138 0.23 13.62 6.42
CA SER A 138 1.33 12.73 6.06
C SER A 138 0.84 11.29 6.04
N LEU A 139 1.39 10.45 5.16
CA LEU A 139 1.07 9.01 5.12
C LEU A 139 1.71 8.27 6.31
N SER A 140 2.32 8.96 7.28
CA SER A 140 2.87 8.35 8.50
C SER A 140 3.15 9.32 9.66
N PRO A 141 3.21 8.78 10.90
CA PRO A 141 3.81 9.47 12.04
C PRO A 141 5.33 9.46 11.83
N ILE A 142 5.95 10.63 11.97
CA ILE A 142 7.40 10.84 11.88
C ILE A 142 8.16 9.81 12.72
N VAL A 143 9.22 9.24 12.14
CA VAL A 143 10.26 8.51 12.88
C VAL A 143 11.19 9.58 13.47
N LEU A 144 11.23 9.70 14.79
CA LEU A 144 12.33 10.37 15.48
C LEU A 144 13.48 9.36 15.57
N GLU A 145 14.62 9.71 14.97
CA GLU A 145 15.93 9.12 15.35
C GLU A 145 16.29 9.49 16.80
#